data_AF-A0A7K5HSL2-F1
#
_entry.id   AF-A0A7K5HSL2-F1
#
_cell.length_a   1.000
_cell.length_b   1.000
_cell.length_c   1.000
_cell.angle_alpha   90.00
_cell.angle_beta   90.00
_cell.angle_gamma   90.00
#
_symmetry.space_group_name_H-M   'P 1'
#
loop_
_entity.id
_entity.type
_entity.pdbx_description
1 polymer ?
#
loop_
_entity_poly.entity_id
_entity_poly.type
_entity_poly.pdbx_seq_one_letter_code
_entity_poly.pdbx_strand_id
1 'polypeptide(L)'
;LSELEALMERMKRLQEDKEDEEASQEEMATRFENEKKESLLVISGGISFDDEIVSTDVSRYIEDPGFGYKDFARRGEDHLPTFRAQDYTWENHGFSLVNRLYSDIGHLLDEKFRMVYNLTYNTMATHEDVDTTTLRRALFNYVHCMYGIRYDDYDYGEVNQLLERSLKVYIKTVTCYPERTTKRMYDSYWRQFKHSEKVHVNLLLMEARMQAELLYALRAITRHLT
;
A
#
# COMPACT_ATOMS: atom_id res chain seq x y z
N LEU A 1 7.71 12.32 25.06
CA LEU A 1 6.77 12.39 23.93
C LEU A 1 6.12 11.03 23.79
N SER A 2 4.80 10.98 23.72
CA SER A 2 4.08 9.74 23.39
C SER A 2 4.45 9.30 21.96
N GLU A 3 4.26 8.02 21.61
CA GLU A 3 4.50 7.52 20.25
C GLU A 3 3.69 8.30 19.19
N LEU A 4 2.48 8.73 19.58
CA LEU A 4 1.59 9.57 18.77
C LEU A 4 2.17 10.98 18.54
N GLU A 5 2.63 11.65 19.59
CA GLU A 5 3.25 12.98 19.47
C GLU A 5 4.53 12.91 18.61
N ALA A 6 5.34 11.86 18.80
CA ALA A 6 6.54 11.64 18.00
C ALA A 6 6.22 11.35 16.52
N LEU A 7 5.07 10.72 16.22
CA LEU A 7 4.60 10.54 14.85
C LEU A 7 4.14 11.88 14.25
N MET A 8 3.36 12.68 14.97
CA MET A 8 2.92 14.01 14.52
C MET A 8 4.11 14.93 14.24
N GLU A 9 5.12 14.91 15.10
CA GLU A 9 6.35 15.69 14.92
C GLU A 9 7.17 15.23 13.69
N ARG A 10 7.18 13.92 13.40
CA ARG A 10 7.81 13.39 12.17
C ARG A 10 7.03 13.82 10.93
N MET A 11 5.69 13.79 10.98
CA MET A 11 4.84 14.25 9.86
C MET A 11 5.06 15.72 9.56
N LYS A 12 5.11 16.56 10.59
CA LYS A 12 5.34 18.00 10.45
C LYS A 12 6.70 18.31 9.83
N ARG A 13 7.77 17.69 10.35
CA ARG A 13 9.12 17.84 9.77
C ARG A 13 9.17 17.43 8.30
N LEU A 14 8.59 16.29 7.94
CA LEU A 14 8.53 15.85 6.53
C LEU A 14 7.71 16.76 5.61
N GLN A 15 6.80 17.58 6.16
CA GLN A 15 6.08 18.60 5.40
C GLN A 15 6.94 19.85 5.19
N GLU A 16 7.71 20.25 6.21
CA GLU A 16 8.62 21.41 6.17
C GLU A 16 9.85 21.12 5.31
N ASP A 17 10.49 19.95 5.48
CA ASP A 17 11.74 19.57 4.78
C ASP A 17 11.55 19.36 3.26
N LYS A 18 10.31 19.12 2.80
CA LYS A 18 9.99 19.01 1.36
C LYS A 18 10.25 20.30 0.59
N GLU A 19 10.37 21.43 1.26
CA GLU A 19 10.64 22.71 0.63
C GLU A 19 12.14 22.96 0.40
N ASP A 20 13.04 22.23 1.09
CA ASP A 20 14.46 22.58 1.18
C ASP A 20 15.47 21.55 0.64
N GLU A 21 15.20 20.22 0.69
CA GLU A 21 16.16 19.20 0.22
C GLU A 21 15.49 17.97 -0.45
N GLU A 22 15.43 17.93 -1.79
CA GLU A 22 15.02 16.72 -2.53
C GLU A 22 16.19 15.74 -2.69
N ALA A 23 16.01 14.50 -2.21
CA ALA A 23 16.96 13.41 -2.44
C ALA A 23 17.14 13.14 -3.95
N SER A 24 18.32 12.68 -4.34
CA SER A 24 18.56 12.35 -5.76
C SER A 24 17.69 11.17 -6.22
N GLN A 25 17.37 11.11 -7.52
CA GLN A 25 16.60 10.02 -8.11
C GLN A 25 17.22 8.63 -7.88
N GLU A 26 18.55 8.53 -7.86
CA GLU A 26 19.27 7.28 -7.56
C GLU A 26 19.11 6.86 -6.09
N GLU A 27 19.14 7.83 -5.19
CA GLU A 27 18.91 7.59 -3.77
C GLU A 27 17.46 7.16 -3.51
N MET A 28 16.48 7.82 -4.13
CA MET A 28 15.06 7.45 -4.03
C MET A 28 14.81 6.03 -4.56
N ALA A 29 15.45 5.66 -5.67
CA ALA A 29 15.40 4.30 -6.20
C ALA A 29 16.00 3.28 -5.22
N THR A 30 17.11 3.62 -4.56
CA THR A 30 17.75 2.77 -3.55
C THR A 30 16.86 2.60 -2.32
N ARG A 31 16.25 3.68 -1.83
CA ARG A 31 15.31 3.65 -0.71
C ARG A 31 14.08 2.79 -1.01
N PHE A 32 13.57 2.83 -2.25
CA PHE A 32 12.50 1.93 -2.69
C PHE A 32 12.91 0.45 -2.63
N GLU A 33 14.06 0.08 -3.18
CA GLU A 33 14.52 -1.31 -3.16
C GLU A 33 14.78 -1.82 -1.73
N ASN A 34 15.25 -0.93 -0.84
CA ASN A 34 15.40 -1.23 0.57
C ASN A 34 14.05 -1.49 1.26
N GLU A 35 13.04 -0.63 1.05
CA GLU A 35 11.70 -0.79 1.65
C GLU A 35 11.01 -2.06 1.13
N LYS A 36 11.12 -2.33 -0.18
CA LYS A 36 10.63 -3.57 -0.80
C LYS A 36 11.28 -4.78 -0.12
N LYS A 37 12.59 -4.75 0.10
CA LYS A 37 13.34 -5.82 0.79
C LYS A 37 12.97 -5.93 2.27
N GLU A 38 12.75 -4.83 2.96
CA GLU A 38 12.34 -4.84 4.36
C GLU A 38 10.96 -5.48 4.52
N SER A 39 10.03 -5.22 3.60
CA SER A 39 8.71 -5.84 3.56
C SER A 39 8.80 -7.38 3.64
N LEU A 40 9.75 -8.03 2.96
CA LEU A 40 9.97 -9.49 3.07
C LEU A 40 10.15 -9.96 4.51
N LEU A 41 10.86 -9.18 5.32
CA LEU A 41 11.28 -9.56 6.68
C LEU A 41 10.18 -9.34 7.71
N VAL A 42 9.13 -8.58 7.36
CA VAL A 42 8.05 -8.20 8.26
C VAL A 42 7.27 -9.42 8.78
N ILE A 43 7.05 -10.44 7.93
CA ILE A 43 6.26 -11.63 8.30
C ILE A 43 7.12 -12.77 8.90
N SER A 44 8.42 -12.83 8.58
CA SER A 44 9.34 -13.89 9.04
C SER A 44 9.62 -13.89 10.55
N GLY A 45 9.13 -12.90 11.30
CA GLY A 45 9.51 -12.60 12.69
C GLY A 45 8.64 -13.20 13.81
N GLY A 46 7.87 -14.27 13.59
CA GLY A 46 7.25 -15.02 14.69
C GLY A 46 5.74 -15.26 14.64
N ILE A 47 5.13 -15.30 13.45
CA ILE A 47 3.76 -15.78 13.28
C ILE A 47 3.83 -17.05 12.44
N SER A 48 3.83 -18.20 13.12
CA SER A 48 3.60 -19.50 12.49
C SER A 48 2.13 -19.54 12.07
N PHE A 49 1.89 -19.35 10.78
CA PHE A 49 0.58 -19.62 10.22
C PHE A 49 0.53 -21.11 9.95
N ASP A 50 -0.27 -21.83 10.72
CA ASP A 50 -0.63 -23.19 10.32
C ASP A 50 -1.30 -23.10 8.94
N ASP A 51 -0.75 -23.80 7.96
CA ASP A 51 -1.25 -23.90 6.60
C ASP A 51 -2.55 -24.72 6.61
N GLU A 52 -3.67 -24.18 7.12
CA GLU A 52 -4.96 -24.88 7.02
C GLU A 52 -6.18 -24.00 7.34
N ILE A 53 -6.46 -22.98 6.52
CA ILE A 53 -7.83 -22.40 6.48
C ILE A 53 -8.23 -22.08 5.03
N VAL A 54 -8.17 -23.05 4.13
CA VAL A 54 -9.08 -23.03 2.98
C VAL A 54 -10.31 -23.79 3.43
N SER A 55 -11.41 -23.06 3.66
CA SER A 55 -12.72 -23.69 3.85
C SER A 55 -12.93 -24.67 2.70
N THR A 56 -13.12 -25.95 3.02
CA THR A 56 -13.25 -27.04 2.05
C THR A 56 -14.40 -26.81 1.05
N ASP A 57 -15.28 -25.86 1.36
CA ASP A 57 -16.43 -25.49 0.54
C ASP A 57 -16.06 -24.60 -0.67
N VAL A 58 -15.11 -23.67 -0.52
CA VAL A 58 -14.75 -22.72 -1.60
C VAL A 58 -13.70 -23.24 -2.58
N SER A 59 -12.98 -24.31 -2.23
CA SER A 59 -11.93 -24.89 -3.08
C SER A 59 -12.44 -25.32 -4.46
N ARG A 60 -13.73 -25.68 -4.57
CA ARG A 60 -14.38 -26.04 -5.85
C ARG A 60 -14.45 -24.88 -6.86
N TYR A 61 -14.24 -23.65 -6.42
CA TYR A 61 -14.27 -22.44 -7.26
C TYR A 61 -12.87 -21.89 -7.56
N ILE A 62 -11.81 -22.60 -7.15
CA ILE A 62 -10.41 -22.15 -7.25
C ILE A 62 -9.59 -23.20 -8.02
N GLU A 63 -8.91 -22.78 -9.08
CA GLU A 63 -8.08 -23.69 -9.91
C GLU A 63 -6.78 -24.10 -9.22
N ASP A 64 -6.06 -23.13 -8.61
CA ASP A 64 -4.82 -23.37 -7.87
C ASP A 64 -4.93 -22.77 -6.45
N PRO A 65 -5.36 -23.56 -5.45
CA PRO A 65 -5.48 -23.10 -4.07
C PRO A 65 -4.14 -22.72 -3.42
N GLY A 66 -3.01 -23.17 -3.98
CA GLY A 66 -1.68 -22.83 -3.49
C GLY A 66 -1.13 -21.51 -4.05
N PHE A 67 -1.79 -20.95 -5.06
CA PHE A 67 -1.40 -19.67 -5.64
C PHE A 67 -1.68 -18.52 -4.68
N GLY A 68 -0.66 -17.74 -4.37
CA GLY A 68 -0.76 -16.60 -3.46
C GLY A 68 0.17 -15.47 -3.85
N TYR A 69 0.22 -14.45 -2.99
CA TYR A 69 1.08 -13.30 -3.21
C TYR A 69 2.56 -13.71 -3.39
N LYS A 70 3.15 -13.24 -4.51
CA LYS A 70 4.59 -13.32 -4.78
C LYS A 70 5.27 -12.01 -4.38
N ASP A 71 6.27 -12.11 -3.52
CA ASP A 71 6.96 -10.94 -3.01
C ASP A 71 7.96 -10.38 -4.04
N PHE A 72 7.75 -9.12 -4.41
CA PHE A 72 8.51 -8.41 -5.45
C PHE A 72 9.96 -8.08 -5.05
N ALA A 73 10.37 -8.32 -3.80
CA ALA A 73 11.77 -8.22 -3.39
C ALA A 73 12.53 -9.55 -3.40
N ARG A 74 11.88 -10.69 -3.66
CA ARG A 74 12.61 -11.97 -3.77
C ARG A 74 13.63 -11.89 -4.92
N ARG A 75 14.87 -12.27 -4.61
CA ARG A 75 15.95 -12.46 -5.59
C ARG A 75 15.99 -13.93 -6.03
N GLY A 76 16.22 -14.19 -7.32
CA GLY A 76 16.29 -15.54 -7.88
C GLY A 76 15.52 -15.64 -9.20
N GLU A 77 15.11 -16.86 -9.57
CA GLU A 77 14.32 -17.12 -10.80
C GLU A 77 12.95 -16.43 -10.79
N ASP A 78 12.38 -16.18 -9.61
CA ASP A 78 11.12 -15.44 -9.41
C ASP A 78 11.30 -13.91 -9.26
N HIS A 79 12.42 -13.33 -9.71
CA HIS A 79 12.60 -11.88 -9.60
C HIS A 79 11.59 -11.12 -10.47
N LEU A 80 10.63 -10.44 -9.82
CA LEU A 80 9.66 -9.58 -10.49
C LEU A 80 10.27 -8.17 -10.71
N PRO A 81 10.17 -7.61 -11.93
CA PRO A 81 10.73 -6.31 -12.23
C PRO A 81 9.96 -5.19 -11.52
N THR A 82 10.69 -4.18 -11.06
CA THR A 82 10.11 -2.94 -10.54
C THR A 82 9.34 -2.24 -11.67
N PHE A 83 8.09 -1.88 -11.38
CA PHE A 83 7.22 -1.12 -12.26
C PHE A 83 7.28 0.37 -11.88
N ARG A 84 7.84 1.21 -12.74
CA ARG A 84 7.79 2.67 -12.57
C ARG A 84 6.38 3.16 -12.88
N ALA A 85 5.73 3.79 -11.91
CA ALA A 85 4.36 4.27 -12.04
C ALA A 85 4.19 5.21 -13.25
N GLN A 86 5.19 6.05 -13.53
CA GLN A 86 5.23 6.99 -14.65
C GLN A 86 5.08 6.31 -16.01
N ASP A 87 5.52 5.05 -16.16
CA ASP A 87 5.38 4.29 -17.40
C ASP A 87 3.92 3.94 -17.70
N TYR A 88 3.06 3.86 -16.68
CA TYR A 88 1.64 3.52 -16.83
C TYR A 88 0.82 3.94 -15.60
N THR A 89 0.43 5.21 -15.50
CA THR A 89 -0.42 5.70 -14.39
C THR A 89 -1.92 5.45 -14.64
N TRP A 90 -2.71 5.45 -13.56
CA TRP A 90 -4.17 5.43 -13.65
C TRP A 90 -4.69 6.64 -14.44
N GLU A 91 -4.25 7.84 -14.06
CA GLU A 91 -4.70 9.12 -14.63
C GLU A 91 -4.45 9.24 -16.13
N ASN A 92 -3.26 8.83 -16.60
CA ASN A 92 -2.87 9.02 -18.00
C ASN A 92 -3.29 7.84 -18.89
N HIS A 93 -3.36 6.62 -18.34
CA HIS A 93 -3.54 5.41 -19.14
C HIS A 93 -4.71 4.56 -18.67
N GLY A 94 -4.71 4.15 -17.41
CA GLY A 94 -5.66 3.17 -16.86
C GLY A 94 -7.12 3.61 -17.01
N PHE A 95 -7.42 4.84 -16.58
CA PHE A 95 -8.75 5.45 -16.68
C PHE A 95 -9.26 5.46 -18.12
N SER A 96 -8.46 5.99 -19.04
CA SER A 96 -8.82 6.12 -20.46
C SER A 96 -9.09 4.75 -21.09
N LEU A 97 -8.29 3.72 -20.75
CA LEU A 97 -8.51 2.37 -21.26
C LEU A 97 -9.81 1.77 -20.71
N VAL A 98 -10.04 1.85 -19.40
CA VAL A 98 -11.27 1.34 -18.77
C VAL A 98 -12.48 2.02 -19.36
N ASN A 99 -12.50 3.36 -19.43
CA ASN A 99 -13.66 4.10 -19.93
C ASN A 99 -13.97 3.81 -21.40
N ARG A 100 -12.96 3.46 -22.20
CA ARG A 100 -13.13 3.03 -23.59
C ARG A 100 -13.71 1.61 -23.71
N LEU A 101 -13.33 0.69 -22.83
CA LEU A 101 -13.76 -0.71 -22.88
C LEU A 101 -15.07 -0.96 -22.13
N TYR A 102 -15.29 -0.24 -21.04
CA TYR A 102 -16.46 -0.31 -20.19
C TYR A 102 -16.80 1.10 -19.69
N SER A 103 -17.62 1.80 -20.49
CA SER A 103 -18.11 3.13 -20.16
C SER A 103 -18.81 3.14 -18.79
N ASP A 104 -18.80 4.29 -18.13
CA ASP A 104 -19.34 4.55 -16.78
C ASP A 104 -18.54 3.95 -15.63
N ILE A 105 -18.01 2.72 -15.77
CA ILE A 105 -17.18 2.09 -14.73
C ILE A 105 -15.87 2.84 -14.51
N GLY A 106 -15.27 3.37 -15.58
CA GLY A 106 -14.06 4.20 -15.47
C GLY A 106 -14.25 5.37 -14.52
N HIS A 107 -15.38 6.08 -14.62
CA HIS A 107 -15.72 7.20 -13.76
C HIS A 107 -15.99 6.79 -12.30
N LEU A 108 -16.72 5.69 -12.08
CA LEU A 108 -16.99 5.18 -10.73
C LEU A 108 -15.71 4.74 -10.00
N LEU A 109 -14.79 4.08 -10.72
CA LEU A 109 -13.49 3.70 -10.16
C LEU A 109 -12.62 4.91 -9.84
N ASP A 110 -12.57 5.89 -10.75
CA ASP A 110 -11.82 7.11 -10.55
C ASP A 110 -12.32 7.90 -9.33
N GLU A 111 -13.65 8.07 -9.23
CA GLU A 111 -14.27 8.73 -8.08
C GLU A 111 -13.97 7.98 -6.78
N LYS A 112 -14.06 6.64 -6.78
CA LYS A 112 -13.76 5.79 -5.62
C LYS A 112 -12.31 5.94 -5.16
N PHE A 113 -11.34 5.86 -6.08
CA PHE A 113 -9.92 6.03 -5.75
C PHE A 113 -9.65 7.44 -5.21
N ARG A 114 -10.14 8.47 -5.90
CA ARG A 114 -9.95 9.86 -5.48
C ARG A 114 -10.61 10.16 -4.14
N MET A 115 -11.80 9.63 -3.90
CA MET A 115 -12.54 9.82 -2.64
C MET A 115 -11.77 9.22 -1.47
N VAL A 116 -11.35 7.95 -1.58
CA VAL A 116 -10.63 7.28 -0.49
C VAL A 116 -9.24 7.89 -0.28
N TYR A 117 -8.50 8.18 -1.34
CA TYR A 117 -7.17 8.78 -1.23
C TYR A 117 -7.20 10.14 -0.53
N ASN A 118 -8.22 10.97 -0.81
CA ASN A 118 -8.36 12.31 -0.24
C ASN A 118 -9.19 12.36 1.05
N LEU A 119 -9.79 11.25 1.49
CA LEU A 119 -10.60 11.22 2.70
C LEU A 119 -9.74 11.64 3.91
N THR A 120 -10.17 12.69 4.60
CA THR A 120 -9.55 13.16 5.84
C THR A 120 -10.61 13.83 6.69
N TYR A 121 -10.55 13.59 7.99
CA TYR A 121 -11.30 14.36 8.99
C TYR A 121 -10.43 15.44 9.65
N ASN A 122 -9.18 15.58 9.20
CA ASN A 122 -8.14 16.42 9.82
C ASN A 122 -7.98 16.13 11.32
N THR A 123 -8.15 14.86 11.69
CA THR A 123 -7.98 14.39 13.07
C THR A 123 -6.93 13.28 13.10
N MET A 124 -6.22 13.17 14.23
CA MET A 124 -5.35 12.06 14.54
C MET A 124 -5.52 11.65 16.00
N ALA A 125 -6.12 10.48 16.24
CA ALA A 125 -6.50 10.00 17.56
C ALA A 125 -7.37 11.02 18.32
N THR A 126 -6.79 11.66 19.35
CA THR A 126 -7.43 12.70 20.17
C THR A 126 -7.17 14.12 19.69
N HIS A 127 -6.34 14.31 18.65
CA HIS A 127 -5.99 15.63 18.12
C HIS A 127 -6.86 16.00 16.93
N GLU A 128 -7.19 17.28 16.85
CA GLU A 128 -7.91 17.93 15.76
C GLU A 128 -6.95 18.86 14.99
N ASP A 129 -7.37 19.33 13.81
CA ASP A 129 -6.60 20.20 12.92
C ASP A 129 -5.22 19.65 12.52
N VAL A 130 -5.13 18.33 12.30
CA VAL A 130 -3.91 17.65 11.87
C VAL A 130 -3.99 17.31 10.38
N ASP A 131 -3.05 17.82 9.57
CA ASP A 131 -2.89 17.36 8.19
C ASP A 131 -2.28 15.96 8.15
N THR A 132 -3.10 14.98 7.74
CA THR A 132 -2.72 13.57 7.65
C THR A 132 -2.23 13.15 6.27
N THR A 133 -2.09 14.07 5.32
CA THR A 133 -1.77 13.78 3.91
C THR A 133 -0.49 12.94 3.78
N THR A 134 0.59 13.32 4.47
CA THR A 134 1.86 12.58 4.43
C THR A 134 1.70 11.14 4.92
N LEU A 135 0.95 10.92 5.99
CA LEU A 135 0.71 9.58 6.53
C LEU A 135 -0.17 8.73 5.59
N ARG A 136 -1.25 9.30 5.05
CA ARG A 136 -2.13 8.61 4.10
C ARG A 136 -1.39 8.22 2.83
N ARG A 137 -0.54 9.13 2.31
CA ARG A 137 0.33 8.83 1.16
C ARG A 137 1.32 7.71 1.47
N ALA A 138 1.93 7.69 2.65
CA ALA A 138 2.83 6.61 3.07
C ALA A 138 2.13 5.25 3.14
N LEU A 139 0.91 5.18 3.67
CA LEU A 139 0.10 3.96 3.68
C LEU A 139 -0.17 3.45 2.26
N PHE A 140 -0.62 4.34 1.37
CA PHE A 140 -0.96 4.00 -0.01
C PHE A 140 0.29 3.53 -0.80
N ASN A 141 1.37 4.30 -0.71
CA ASN A 141 2.63 4.00 -1.41
C ASN A 141 3.33 2.77 -0.85
N TYR A 142 3.16 2.44 0.44
CA TYR A 142 3.67 1.20 1.00
C TYR A 142 2.98 -0.03 0.38
N VAL A 143 1.67 0.02 0.17
CA VAL A 143 0.96 -1.06 -0.55
C VAL A 143 1.49 -1.17 -1.97
N HIS A 144 1.54 -0.08 -2.72
CA HIS A 144 2.09 -0.09 -4.08
C HIS A 144 3.54 -0.60 -4.13
N CYS A 145 4.37 -0.27 -3.15
CA CYS A 145 5.74 -0.80 -3.01
C CYS A 145 5.77 -2.33 -2.87
N MET A 146 4.87 -2.90 -2.05
CA MET A 146 4.74 -4.36 -1.93
C MET A 146 4.34 -5.02 -3.25
N TYR A 147 3.59 -4.31 -4.10
CA TYR A 147 3.24 -4.77 -5.45
C TYR A 147 4.27 -4.36 -6.50
N GLY A 148 5.46 -3.89 -6.10
CA GLY A 148 6.55 -3.56 -7.01
C GLY A 148 6.38 -2.27 -7.80
N ILE A 149 5.41 -1.42 -7.44
CA ILE A 149 5.15 -0.13 -8.09
C ILE A 149 5.95 0.97 -7.40
N ARG A 150 6.82 1.66 -8.14
CA ARG A 150 7.65 2.77 -7.66
C ARG A 150 7.16 4.10 -8.22
N TYR A 151 7.09 5.10 -7.35
CA TYR A 151 6.82 6.50 -7.68
C TYR A 151 8.15 7.26 -7.60
N ASP A 152 8.63 7.77 -8.73
CA ASP A 152 9.91 8.51 -8.80
C ASP A 152 9.93 9.85 -8.05
N ASP A 153 8.76 10.39 -7.69
CA ASP A 153 8.56 11.62 -6.92
C ASP A 153 8.28 11.37 -5.43
N TYR A 154 8.39 10.12 -4.97
CA TYR A 154 8.14 9.75 -3.58
C TYR A 154 9.38 9.20 -2.88
N ASP A 155 9.73 9.79 -1.74
CA ASP A 155 10.80 9.30 -0.89
C ASP A 155 10.29 8.14 -0.01
N TYR A 156 10.68 6.92 -0.36
CA TYR A 156 10.32 5.71 0.41
C TYR A 156 10.98 5.66 1.79
N GLY A 157 11.93 6.55 2.10
CA GLY A 157 12.38 6.79 3.47
C GLY A 157 11.26 7.29 4.39
N GLU A 158 10.26 8.01 3.86
CA GLU A 158 9.08 8.45 4.61
C GLU A 158 8.30 7.26 5.22
N VAL A 159 8.23 6.13 4.52
CA VAL A 159 7.51 4.93 4.98
C VAL A 159 8.08 4.42 6.31
N ASN A 160 9.41 4.33 6.39
CA ASN A 160 10.11 3.90 7.60
C ASN A 160 10.00 4.90 8.75
N GLN A 161 9.88 6.18 8.43
CA GLN A 161 9.70 7.22 9.43
C GLN A 161 8.28 7.26 9.99
N LEU A 162 7.26 6.89 9.19
CA LEU A 162 5.85 7.08 9.54
C LEU A 162 5.14 5.79 9.97
N LEU A 163 5.48 4.64 9.38
CA LEU A 163 4.77 3.38 9.62
C LEU A 163 5.53 2.51 10.62
N GLU A 164 4.95 2.33 11.81
CA GLU A 164 5.51 1.41 12.80
C GLU A 164 5.47 -0.05 12.32
N ARG A 165 6.37 -0.88 12.87
CA ARG A 165 6.53 -2.28 12.44
C ARG A 165 5.24 -3.10 12.56
N SER A 166 4.50 -2.97 13.67
CA SER A 166 3.22 -3.66 13.90
C SER A 166 2.18 -3.30 12.82
N LEU A 167 2.14 -2.03 12.42
CA LEU A 167 1.29 -1.55 11.33
C LEU A 167 1.74 -2.14 9.98
N LYS A 168 3.05 -2.15 9.68
CA LYS A 168 3.56 -2.80 8.46
C LYS A 168 3.18 -4.29 8.38
N VAL A 169 3.27 -5.01 9.51
CA VAL A 169 2.82 -6.43 9.61
C VAL A 169 1.35 -6.55 9.29
N TYR A 170 0.51 -5.71 9.92
CA TYR A 170 -0.93 -5.71 9.67
C TYR A 170 -1.24 -5.42 8.20
N ILE A 171 -0.66 -4.35 7.64
CA ILE A 171 -0.85 -3.93 6.24
C ILE A 171 -0.50 -5.08 5.30
N LYS A 172 0.70 -5.65 5.40
CA LYS A 172 1.12 -6.76 4.54
C LYS A 172 0.21 -7.97 4.67
N THR A 173 -0.24 -8.27 5.89
CA THR A 173 -1.17 -9.39 6.11
C THR A 173 -2.49 -9.13 5.40
N VAL A 174 -3.16 -8.00 5.62
CA VAL A 174 -4.48 -7.74 5.01
C VAL A 174 -4.43 -7.56 3.49
N THR A 175 -3.32 -7.08 2.93
CA THR A 175 -3.19 -6.92 1.47
C THR A 175 -2.74 -8.18 0.76
N CYS A 176 -1.89 -9.01 1.37
CA CYS A 176 -1.25 -10.14 0.69
C CYS A 176 -1.76 -11.51 1.16
N TYR A 177 -2.20 -11.61 2.42
CA TYR A 177 -2.65 -12.84 3.08
C TYR A 177 -3.84 -12.58 4.02
N PRO A 178 -4.95 -11.99 3.52
CA PRO A 178 -6.05 -11.51 4.36
C PRO A 178 -6.66 -12.59 5.26
N GLU A 179 -6.65 -13.85 4.83
CA GLU A 179 -7.10 -15.02 5.58
C GLU A 179 -6.31 -15.25 6.89
N ARG A 180 -5.11 -14.66 6.98
CA ARG A 180 -4.21 -14.77 8.13
C ARG A 180 -4.36 -13.61 9.14
N THR A 181 -5.30 -12.69 8.92
CA THR A 181 -5.53 -11.54 9.79
C THR A 181 -6.10 -11.98 11.14
N THR A 182 -5.51 -11.49 12.24
CA THR A 182 -5.98 -11.82 13.61
C THR A 182 -6.33 -10.58 14.40
N LYS A 183 -7.22 -10.74 15.40
CA LYS A 183 -7.54 -9.66 16.35
C LYS A 183 -6.28 -9.14 17.06
N ARG A 184 -5.32 -10.02 17.38
CA ARG A 184 -4.06 -9.64 18.02
C ARG A 184 -3.26 -8.67 17.14
N MET A 185 -3.18 -8.91 15.83
CA MET A 185 -2.53 -7.97 14.90
C MET A 185 -3.27 -6.63 14.91
N TYR A 186 -4.60 -6.65 14.80
CA TYR A 186 -5.45 -5.46 14.82
C TYR A 186 -5.25 -4.61 16.10
N ASP A 187 -5.19 -5.25 17.27
CA ASP A 187 -4.99 -4.56 18.56
C ASP A 187 -3.56 -4.07 18.76
N SER A 188 -2.57 -4.63 18.04
CA SER A 188 -1.15 -4.41 18.32
C SER A 188 -0.61 -3.06 17.84
N TYR A 189 -1.16 -2.51 16.75
CA TYR A 189 -0.74 -1.25 16.15
C TYR A 189 -1.66 -0.10 16.57
N TRP A 190 -1.12 1.12 16.58
CA TRP A 190 -1.87 2.38 16.78
C TRP A 190 -2.87 2.30 17.94
N ARG A 191 -2.37 1.93 19.13
CA ARG A 191 -3.22 1.66 20.30
C ARG A 191 -4.00 2.87 20.80
N GLN A 192 -3.51 4.08 20.49
CA GLN A 192 -4.13 5.36 20.87
C GLN A 192 -5.16 5.85 19.82
N PHE A 193 -5.19 5.24 18.63
CA PHE A 193 -6.08 5.65 17.55
C PHE A 193 -7.47 5.03 17.72
N LYS A 194 -8.48 5.73 17.22
CA LYS A 194 -9.87 5.30 17.21
C LYS A 194 -10.06 4.12 16.25
N HIS A 195 -11.05 3.28 16.54
CA HIS A 195 -11.43 2.20 15.63
C HIS A 195 -11.86 2.71 14.24
N SER A 196 -12.49 3.89 14.16
CA SER A 196 -12.84 4.53 12.89
C SER A 196 -11.60 4.84 12.03
N GLU A 197 -10.48 5.24 12.65
CA GLU A 197 -9.23 5.49 11.95
C GLU A 197 -8.59 4.18 11.47
N LYS A 198 -8.70 3.10 12.25
CA LYS A 198 -8.28 1.76 11.79
C LYS A 198 -9.12 1.26 10.61
N VAL A 199 -10.42 1.54 10.59
CA VAL A 199 -11.27 1.26 9.41
C VAL A 199 -10.85 2.12 8.22
N HIS A 200 -10.57 3.41 8.44
CA HIS A 200 -10.09 4.32 7.41
C HIS A 200 -8.78 3.82 6.77
N VAL A 201 -7.83 3.29 7.56
CA VAL A 201 -6.64 2.62 7.01
C VAL A 201 -7.04 1.49 6.06
N ASN A 202 -7.97 0.61 6.43
CA ASN A 202 -8.39 -0.49 5.56
C ASN A 202 -9.00 0.00 4.24
N LEU A 203 -9.72 1.13 4.22
CA LEU A 203 -10.19 1.73 2.97
C LEU A 203 -9.01 2.07 2.04
N LEU A 204 -7.99 2.77 2.56
CA LEU A 204 -6.79 3.10 1.79
C LEU A 204 -6.07 1.85 1.27
N LEU A 205 -5.90 0.82 2.11
CA LEU A 205 -5.20 -0.40 1.72
C LEU A 205 -5.95 -1.18 0.63
N MET A 206 -7.28 -1.26 0.73
CA MET A 206 -8.11 -1.95 -0.26
C MET A 206 -8.08 -1.23 -1.61
N GLU A 207 -8.18 0.10 -1.62
CA GLU A 207 -8.12 0.87 -2.86
C GLU A 207 -6.73 0.86 -3.49
N ALA A 208 -5.66 0.97 -2.69
CA ALA A 208 -4.30 0.85 -3.19
C ALA A 208 -4.04 -0.52 -3.81
N ARG A 209 -4.47 -1.60 -3.14
CA ARG A 209 -4.36 -2.97 -3.67
C ARG A 209 -5.11 -3.11 -5.00
N MET A 210 -6.37 -2.69 -5.04
CA MET A 210 -7.21 -2.79 -6.23
C MET A 210 -6.62 -1.98 -7.40
N GLN A 211 -6.13 -0.76 -7.12
CA GLN A 211 -5.51 0.08 -8.15
C GLN A 211 -4.23 -0.58 -8.71
N ALA A 212 -3.35 -1.12 -7.85
CA ALA A 212 -2.15 -1.80 -8.29
C ALA A 212 -2.45 -3.00 -9.20
N GLU A 213 -3.38 -3.88 -8.79
CA GLU A 213 -3.80 -5.06 -9.54
C GLU A 213 -4.40 -4.66 -10.91
N LEU A 214 -5.25 -3.63 -10.95
CA LEU A 214 -5.81 -3.09 -12.19
C LEU A 214 -4.74 -2.51 -13.11
N LEU A 215 -3.76 -1.76 -12.59
CA LEU A 215 -2.70 -1.18 -13.41
C LEU A 215 -1.88 -2.26 -14.12
N TYR A 216 -1.55 -3.35 -13.44
CA TYR A 216 -0.86 -4.49 -14.08
C TYR A 216 -1.71 -5.13 -15.18
N ALA A 217 -2.98 -5.40 -14.92
CA ALA A 217 -3.89 -5.99 -15.90
C ALA A 217 -4.11 -5.08 -17.13
N LEU A 218 -4.37 -3.79 -16.88
CA LEU A 218 -4.60 -2.80 -17.94
C LEU A 218 -3.35 -2.56 -18.78
N ARG A 219 -2.17 -2.50 -18.16
CA ARG A 219 -0.89 -2.43 -18.89
C ARG A 219 -0.68 -3.64 -19.79
N ALA A 220 -1.04 -4.84 -19.33
CA ALA A 220 -0.98 -6.05 -20.16
C ALA A 220 -1.96 -5.99 -21.34
N ILE A 221 -3.19 -5.51 -21.12
CA ILE A 221 -4.18 -5.29 -22.18
C ILE A 221 -3.66 -4.26 -23.20
N THR A 222 -3.14 -3.12 -22.74
CA THR A 222 -2.56 -2.11 -23.64
C THR A 222 -1.49 -2.71 -24.53
N ARG A 223 -0.54 -3.47 -23.94
CA ARG A 223 0.53 -4.15 -24.69
C ARG A 223 0.05 -5.20 -25.67
N HIS A 224 -1.12 -5.78 -25.45
CA HIS A 224 -1.71 -6.73 -26.39
C HIS A 224 -2.43 -6.03 -27.56
N LEU A 225 -3.00 -4.85 -27.30
CA LEU A 225 -3.72 -4.06 -28.29
C LEU A 225 -2.81 -3.22 -29.20
N THR A 226 -1.55 -3.01 -28.82
CA THR A 226 -0.52 -2.27 -29.57
C THR A 226 0.53 -3.21 -30.12
#